data_AF-A0A0H3NX40-F1
#
_entry.id   AF-A0A0H3NX40-F1
#
_cell.length_a   1.000
_cell.length_b   1.000
_cell.length_c   1.000
_cell.angle_alpha   90.00
_cell.angle_beta   90.00
_cell.angle_gamma   90.00
#
_symmetry.space_group_name_H-M   'P 1'
#
loop_
_entity.id
_entity.type
_entity.pdbx_description
1 polymer ?
#
loop_
_entity_poly.entity_id
_entity_poly.type
_entity_poly.pdbx_seq_one_letter_code
_entity_poly.pdbx_strand_id
1 'polypeptide(L)'
;MAQSGTLQLEQHGATLTLWLARSLAWHQCEDAMVKALTLTAAQKSGALPLRAGWLGENQLVLFVSLDERSLTLPLLHQAFEQLLRLQQEVLAP
;
A
#
# COMPACT_ATOMS: atom_id res chain seq x y z
N MET A 1 -12.96 11.41 -10.02
CA MET A 1 -12.19 10.16 -10.20
C MET A 1 -10.98 10.23 -9.29
N ALA A 2 -10.99 9.53 -8.15
CA ALA A 2 -9.83 9.51 -7.26
C ALA A 2 -8.67 8.81 -7.99
N GLN A 3 -7.62 9.57 -8.31
CA GLN A 3 -6.40 9.00 -8.86
C GLN A 3 -5.66 8.28 -7.72
N SER A 4 -5.51 6.96 -7.82
CA SER A 4 -4.86 6.14 -6.80
C SER A 4 -3.33 6.35 -6.73
N GLY A 5 -2.76 7.19 -7.60
CA GLY A 5 -1.33 7.45 -7.67
C GLY A 5 -0.60 6.52 -8.65
N THR A 6 0.66 6.21 -8.34
CA THR A 6 1.55 5.39 -9.14
C THR A 6 1.68 4.00 -8.53
N LEU A 7 1.35 2.96 -9.29
CA LEU A 7 1.63 1.57 -8.94
C LEU A 7 2.92 1.13 -9.63
N GLN A 8 3.85 0.57 -8.86
CA GLN A 8 5.06 -0.07 -9.38
C GLN A 8 5.08 -1.53 -8.94
N LEU A 9 5.50 -2.40 -9.87
CA LEU A 9 5.81 -3.80 -9.60
C LEU A 9 7.32 -3.93 -9.70
N GLU A 10 7.99 -4.13 -8.57
CA GLU A 10 9.43 -4.26 -8.49
C GLU A 10 9.82 -5.70 -8.17
N GLN A 11 10.62 -6.30 -9.05
CA GLN A 11 11.26 -7.58 -8.79
C GLN A 11 12.65 -7.33 -8.21
N HIS A 12 12.89 -7.85 -7.01
CA HIS A 12 14.19 -7.79 -6.36
C HIS A 12 14.50 -9.14 -5.71
N GLY A 13 15.55 -9.82 -6.19
CA GLY A 13 15.87 -11.18 -5.76
C GLY A 13 14.73 -12.14 -6.09
N ALA A 14 14.25 -12.91 -5.10
CA ALA A 14 13.12 -13.84 -5.24
C ALA A 14 11.81 -13.24 -4.72
N THR A 15 11.66 -11.92 -4.79
CA THR A 15 10.53 -11.20 -4.21
C THR A 15 9.96 -10.20 -5.23
N LEU A 16 8.65 -10.25 -5.40
CA LEU A 16 7.90 -9.23 -6.12
C LEU A 16 7.27 -8.29 -5.09
N THR A 17 7.61 -7.01 -5.14
CA THR A 17 7.01 -5.98 -4.28
C THR A 17 6.11 -5.07 -5.10
N LEU A 18 4.88 -4.87 -4.64
CA LEU A 18 3.96 -3.89 -5.20
C LEU A 18 4.07 -2.63 -4.35
N TRP A 19 4.36 -1.51 -4.99
CA TRP A 19 4.43 -0.19 -4.36
C TRP A 19 3.34 0.70 -4.92
N LEU A 20 2.47 1.21 -4.07
CA LEU A 20 1.43 2.17 -4.42
C LEU A 20 1.74 3.51 -3.76
N ALA A 21 2.31 4.43 -4.53
CA ALA A 21 2.70 5.77 -4.08
C ALA A 21 1.66 6.81 -4.51
N ARG A 22 1.26 7.70 -3.59
CA ARG A 22 0.31 8.77 -3.86
C ARG A 22 0.70 10.05 -3.13
N SER A 23 0.82 11.14 -3.89
CA SER A 23 0.97 12.48 -3.33
C SER A 23 -0.33 12.93 -2.68
N LEU A 24 -0.23 13.46 -1.47
CA LEU A 24 -1.33 14.00 -0.68
C LEU A 24 -1.19 15.51 -0.54
N ALA A 25 -2.32 16.18 -0.33
CA ALA A 25 -2.31 17.58 0.07
C ALA A 25 -1.82 17.69 1.52
N TRP A 26 -1.12 18.78 1.85
CA TRP A 26 -0.47 18.96 3.16
C TRP A 26 -1.41 18.73 4.36
N HIS A 27 -2.66 19.17 4.25
CA HIS A 27 -3.66 19.06 5.32
C HIS A 27 -4.19 17.63 5.53
N GLN A 28 -3.88 16.69 4.63
CA GLN A 28 -4.28 15.29 4.72
C GLN A 28 -3.15 14.39 5.25
N CYS A 29 -1.92 14.90 5.32
CA CYS A 29 -0.74 14.09 5.56
C CYS A 29 -0.74 13.46 6.96
N GLU A 30 -1.03 14.24 8.00
CA GLU A 30 -1.01 13.77 9.39
C GLU A 30 -2.03 12.65 9.62
N ASP A 31 -3.29 12.88 9.25
CA ASP A 31 -4.36 11.89 9.38
C ASP A 31 -4.06 10.62 8.59
N ALA A 32 -3.54 10.77 7.36
CA ALA A 32 -3.18 9.63 6.53
C ALA A 32 -2.03 8.81 7.13
N MET A 33 -1.01 9.45 7.70
CA MET A 33 0.09 8.74 8.38
C MET A 33 -0.44 7.91 9.55
N VAL A 34 -1.22 8.52 10.44
CA VAL A 34 -1.76 7.85 11.63
C VAL A 34 -2.68 6.70 11.24
N LYS A 35 -3.60 6.92 10.27
CA LYS A 35 -4.50 5.88 9.76
C LYS A 35 -3.72 4.73 9.11
N ALA A 36 -2.71 5.03 8.29
CA ALA A 36 -1.90 4.01 7.61
C ALA A 36 -1.12 3.13 8.60
N LEU A 37 -0.47 3.73 9.61
CA LEU A 37 0.22 2.99 10.68
C LEU A 37 -0.74 2.13 11.50
N THR A 38 -1.93 2.66 11.78
CA THR A 38 -2.95 1.95 12.56
C THR A 38 -3.50 0.75 11.79
N LEU A 39 -3.84 0.92 10.52
CA LEU A 39 -4.47 -0.12 9.69
C LEU A 39 -3.49 -1.20 9.22
N THR A 40 -2.20 -0.89 9.16
CA THR A 40 -1.15 -1.88 8.82
C THR A 40 -0.60 -2.64 10.02
N ALA A 41 -1.01 -2.29 11.24
CA ALA A 41 -0.68 -3.06 12.43
C ALA A 41 -1.18 -4.52 12.28
N ALA A 42 -0.36 -5.49 12.70
CA ALA A 42 -0.65 -6.92 12.49
C ALA A 42 -2.02 -7.38 13.00
N GLN A 43 -2.54 -6.75 14.07
CA GLN A 43 -3.86 -7.05 14.63
C GLN A 43 -5.02 -6.60 13.72
N LYS A 44 -4.78 -5.62 12.83
CA LYS A 44 -5.77 -5.07 11.90
C LYS A 44 -5.54 -5.49 10.44
N SER A 45 -4.41 -6.13 10.16
CA SER A 45 -4.06 -6.56 8.80
C SER A 45 -4.78 -7.85 8.43
N GLY A 46 -5.19 -7.95 7.16
CA GLY A 46 -5.81 -9.15 6.60
C GLY A 46 -4.78 -10.25 6.31
N ALA A 47 -5.10 -11.13 5.36
CA ALA A 47 -4.24 -12.26 4.99
C ALA A 47 -2.89 -11.87 4.36
N LEU A 48 -2.73 -10.62 3.91
CA LEU A 48 -1.51 -10.12 3.28
C LEU A 48 -0.78 -9.15 4.20
N PRO A 49 0.56 -9.20 4.27
CA PRO A 49 1.36 -8.32 5.11
C PRO A 49 1.52 -6.94 4.47
N LEU A 50 0.41 -6.19 4.38
CA LEU A 50 0.40 -4.81 3.89
C LEU A 50 1.22 -3.92 4.84
N ARG A 51 2.06 -3.07 4.29
CA ARG A 51 2.92 -2.14 5.01
C ARG A 51 2.71 -0.72 4.49
N ALA A 52 3.01 0.24 5.34
CA ALA A 52 2.96 1.66 5.03
C ALA A 52 4.34 2.29 5.19
N GLY A 53 4.61 3.31 4.39
CA GLY A 53 5.80 4.12 4.41
C GLY A 53 5.49 5.52 3.87
N TRP A 54 6.50 6.38 3.93
CA TRP A 54 6.40 7.76 3.46
C TRP A 54 7.62 8.10 2.62
N LEU A 55 7.40 8.83 1.52
CA LEU A 55 8.46 9.29 0.63
C LEU A 55 8.42 10.81 0.50
N GLY A 56 9.56 11.45 0.80
CA GLY A 56 9.66 12.91 0.76
C GLY A 56 8.69 13.59 1.73
N GLU A 57 8.10 14.71 1.31
CA GLU A 57 7.26 15.53 2.19
C GLU A 57 5.79 15.09 2.20
N ASN A 58 5.27 14.54 1.10
CA ASN A 58 3.82 14.37 0.94
C ASN A 58 3.38 13.09 0.23
N GLN A 59 4.26 12.10 0.02
CA GLN A 59 3.83 10.84 -0.60
C GLN A 59 3.60 9.74 0.43
N LEU A 60 2.35 9.30 0.52
CA LEU A 60 2.00 8.04 1.15
C LEU A 60 2.42 6.90 0.23
N VAL A 61 3.13 5.92 0.78
CA VAL A 61 3.51 4.69 0.08
C VAL A 61 2.93 3.50 0.81
N LEU A 62 2.07 2.74 0.14
CA LEU A 62 1.54 1.46 0.63
C LEU A 62 2.16 0.34 -0.19
N PHE A 63 2.60 -0.73 0.47
CA PHE A 63 3.32 -1.78 -0.23
C PHE A 63 3.15 -3.16 0.39
N VAL A 64 3.36 -4.18 -0.44
CA VAL A 64 3.35 -5.60 -0.05
C VAL A 64 4.40 -6.33 -0.84
N SER A 65 5.14 -7.21 -0.16
CA SER A 65 6.16 -8.07 -0.77
C SER A 65 5.64 -9.50 -0.80
N LEU A 66 5.74 -10.14 -1.96
CA LEU A 66 5.29 -11.49 -2.24
C LEU A 66 6.49 -12.36 -2.63
N ASP A 67 6.55 -13.58 -2.11
CA ASP A 67 7.55 -14.56 -2.53
C ASP A 67 7.23 -15.02 -3.96
N GLU A 68 8.17 -14.80 -4.87
CA GLU A 68 8.04 -15.13 -6.29
C GLU A 68 7.81 -16.63 -6.53
N ARG A 69 8.30 -17.51 -5.65
CA ARG A 69 8.10 -18.96 -5.75
C ARG A 69 6.66 -19.39 -5.56
N SER A 70 5.90 -18.59 -4.81
CA SER A 70 4.48 -18.81 -4.53
C SER A 70 3.56 -17.85 -5.29
N LEU A 71 4.15 -17.00 -6.13
CA LEU A 71 3.42 -15.95 -6.83
C LEU A 71 2.48 -16.57 -7.86
N THR A 72 1.23 -16.17 -7.79
CA THR A 72 0.21 -16.52 -8.77
C THR A 72 -0.52 -15.26 -9.21
N LEU A 73 -1.10 -15.27 -10.41
CA LEU A 73 -1.88 -14.14 -10.91
C LEU A 73 -3.06 -13.78 -9.97
N PRO A 74 -3.82 -14.74 -9.39
CA PRO A 74 -4.83 -14.42 -8.39
C PRO A 74 -4.27 -13.73 -7.14
N LEU A 75 -3.13 -14.20 -6.62
CA LEU A 75 -2.47 -13.56 -5.48
C LEU A 75 -2.04 -12.12 -5.80
N LEU A 76 -1.52 -11.89 -7.01
CA LEU A 76 -1.15 -10.57 -7.49
C LEU A 76 -2.35 -9.62 -7.57
N HIS A 77 -3.47 -10.08 -8.15
CA HIS A 77 -4.69 -9.28 -8.20
C HIS A 77 -5.24 -8.98 -6.80
N GLN A 78 -5.25 -9.97 -5.91
CA GLN A 78 -5.68 -9.76 -4.52
C GLN A 78 -4.79 -8.75 -3.80
N ALA A 79 -3.47 -8.82 -3.97
CA ALA A 79 -2.53 -7.86 -3.39
C ALA A 79 -2.80 -6.44 -3.88
N PHE A 80 -3.04 -6.27 -5.18
CA PHE A 80 -3.39 -4.98 -5.77
C PHE A 80 -4.72 -4.43 -5.23
N GLU A 81 -5.77 -5.24 -5.19
CA GLU A 81 -7.08 -4.82 -4.66
C GLU A 81 -7.02 -4.44 -3.18
N GLN A 82 -6.25 -5.19 -2.38
CA GLN A 82 -6.07 -4.90 -0.96
C GLN A 82 -5.29 -3.60 -0.73
N LEU A 83 -4.27 -3.31 -1.54
CA LEU A 83 -3.58 -2.01 -1.50
C LEU A 83 -4.51 -0.84 -1.84
N LEU A 84 -5.36 -1.00 -2.84
CA LEU A 84 -6.35 0.02 -3.21
C LEU A 84 -7.38 0.25 -2.11
N ARG A 85 -7.90 -0.82 -1.50
CA ARG A 85 -8.83 -0.72 -0.36
C ARG A 85 -8.19 -0.05 0.83
N LEU A 86 -6.97 -0.44 1.20
CA LEU A 86 -6.24 0.20 2.28
C LEU A 86 -6.04 1.69 2.00
N GLN A 87 -5.71 2.08 0.77
CA GLN A 87 -5.59 3.50 0.41
C GLN A 87 -6.93 4.23 0.59
N GLN A 88 -8.05 3.63 0.19
CA GLN A 88 -9.37 4.23 0.34
C GLN A 88 -9.74 4.42 1.81
N GLU A 89 -9.42 3.45 2.67
CA GLU A 89 -9.66 3.54 4.12
C GLU A 89 -8.76 4.59 4.79
N VAL A 90 -7.49 4.68 4.39
CA VAL A 90 -6.55 5.68 4.91
C VAL A 90 -6.98 7.10 4.55
N LEU A 91 -7.53 7.29 3.35
CA LEU A 91 -7.93 8.60 2.82
C LEU A 91 -9.42 8.91 3.01
N ALA A 92 -10.17 8.02 3.66
CA ALA A 92 -11.54 8.32 4.05
C ALA A 92 -11.53 9.50 5.04
N PRO A 93 -12.51 10.43 4.95
CA PRO A 93 -12.63 11.54 5.89
C PRO A 93 -12.76 11.02 7.33
#